data_AF-A0A1C6STT1-F1
#
_entry.id   AF-A0A1C6STT1-F1
#
_cell.length_a   1.000
_cell.length_b   1.000
_cell.length_c   1.000
_cell.angle_alpha   90.00
_cell.angle_beta   90.00
_cell.angle_gamma   90.00
#
_symmetry.space_group_name_H-M   'P 1'
#
loop_
_entity.id
_entity.type
_entity.pdbx_description
1 polymer ?
#
loop_
_entity_poly.entity_id
_entity_poly.type
_entity_poly.pdbx_seq_one_letter_code
_entity_poly.pdbx_strand_id
1 'polypeptide(L)'
;MDLLLWPFRWIYRGLVWFANSPRTLMISYLLMIVVAGVIYSQVEDKSAADSVWWAVVTASTVGYGDISPTTWQGRTLAALLISTMVLLVIPLITAHFASQLIVDDDAFEHEEQEELKADLRQVRALLEEIAARQGIVLSELPEVSNVSAPGSVALPGGRSGRSGRRRRRR
;
A
#
# COMPACT_ATOMS: atom_id res chain seq x y z
N MET A 1 11.16 -20.26 21.54
CA MET A 1 9.80 -19.75 21.26
C MET A 1 9.53 -19.63 19.75
N ASP A 2 10.53 -19.81 18.89
CA ASP A 2 10.43 -19.70 17.43
C ASP A 2 9.79 -20.89 16.71
N LEU A 3 9.79 -22.08 17.33
CA LEU A 3 9.17 -23.28 16.77
C LEU A 3 7.63 -23.18 16.65
N LEU A 4 6.98 -22.40 17.53
CA LEU A 4 5.53 -22.27 17.55
C LEU A 4 5.02 -21.33 16.43
N LEU A 5 5.83 -20.36 16.02
CA LEU A 5 5.47 -19.35 15.00
C LEU A 5 5.97 -19.70 13.60
N TRP A 6 6.76 -20.76 13.45
CA TRP A 6 7.25 -21.25 12.17
C TRP A 6 6.15 -21.51 11.11
N PRO A 7 5.03 -22.20 11.42
CA PRO A 7 3.95 -22.37 10.45
C PRO A 7 3.28 -21.03 10.09
N PHE A 8 3.20 -20.10 11.04
CA PHE A 8 2.61 -18.79 10.83
C PHE A 8 3.44 -17.94 9.85
N ARG A 9 4.78 -18.01 9.94
CA ARG A 9 5.69 -17.33 9.03
C ARG A 9 5.65 -17.93 7.61
N TRP A 10 5.46 -19.24 7.50
CA TRP A 10 5.28 -19.91 6.21
C TRP A 10 3.97 -19.54 5.53
N ILE A 11 2.87 -19.51 6.30
CA ILE A 11 1.55 -19.06 5.81
C ILE A 11 1.63 -17.60 5.37
N TYR A 12 2.23 -16.74 6.19
CA TYR A 12 2.42 -15.33 5.85
C TYR A 12 3.27 -15.15 4.59
N ARG A 13 4.40 -15.87 4.46
CA ARG A 13 5.25 -15.80 3.27
C ARG A 13 4.56 -16.34 2.03
N GLY A 14 3.78 -17.41 2.14
CA GLY A 14 2.98 -17.95 1.05
C GLY A 14 1.89 -16.97 0.60
N LEU A 15 1.20 -16.34 1.56
CA LEU A 15 0.19 -15.32 1.31
C LEU A 15 0.78 -14.08 0.63
N VAL A 16 1.92 -13.60 1.12
CA VAL A 16 2.64 -12.46 0.53
C VAL A 16 3.16 -12.81 -0.86
N TRP A 17 3.74 -13.99 -1.06
CA TRP A 17 4.19 -14.44 -2.38
C TRP A 17 3.03 -14.51 -3.39
N PHE A 18 1.88 -15.02 -2.97
CA PHE A 18 0.66 -15.07 -3.76
C PHE A 18 0.12 -13.67 -4.10
N ALA A 19 0.14 -12.75 -3.13
CA ALA A 19 -0.32 -11.37 -3.33
C ALA A 19 0.66 -10.52 -4.16
N ASN A 20 1.94 -10.87 -4.20
CA ASN A 20 2.99 -10.07 -4.84
C ASN A 20 3.10 -10.30 -6.36
N SER A 21 2.35 -11.25 -6.94
CA SER A 21 2.39 -11.55 -8.37
C SER A 21 1.05 -11.22 -9.06
N PRO A 22 1.01 -10.35 -10.08
CA PRO A 22 -0.25 -9.96 -10.74
C PRO A 22 -0.93 -11.14 -11.44
N ARG A 23 -0.13 -12.07 -11.97
CA ARG A 23 -0.62 -13.27 -12.64
C ARG A 23 -1.34 -14.21 -11.67
N THR A 24 -0.83 -14.36 -10.44
CA THR A 24 -1.48 -15.21 -9.42
C THR A 24 -2.79 -14.59 -8.93
N LEU A 25 -2.87 -13.26 -8.83
CA LEU A 25 -4.13 -12.56 -8.55
C LEU A 25 -5.19 -12.80 -9.64
N MET A 26 -4.80 -12.70 -10.92
CA MET A 26 -5.73 -12.97 -12.03
C MET A 26 -6.20 -14.43 -12.06
N ILE A 27 -5.27 -15.38 -11.93
CA ILE A 27 -5.59 -16.82 -11.95
C ILE A 27 -6.50 -17.19 -10.78
N SER A 28 -6.22 -16.67 -9.58
CA SER A 28 -7.02 -16.96 -8.40
C SER A 28 -8.41 -16.34 -8.46
N TYR A 29 -8.55 -15.13 -9.01
CA TYR A 29 -9.84 -14.51 -9.27
C TYR A 29 -10.70 -15.37 -10.21
N LEU A 30 -10.13 -15.83 -11.34
CA LEU A 30 -10.82 -16.71 -12.27
C LEU A 30 -11.17 -18.07 -11.64
N LEU A 31 -10.24 -18.68 -10.91
CA LEU A 31 -10.47 -19.94 -10.21
C LEU A 31 -11.62 -19.80 -9.20
N MET A 32 -11.65 -18.71 -8.45
CA MET A 32 -12.69 -18.45 -7.47
C MET A 32 -14.07 -18.27 -8.13
N ILE A 33 -14.16 -17.62 -9.30
CA ILE A 33 -15.41 -17.54 -10.08
C ILE A 33 -15.91 -18.94 -10.45
N VAL A 34 -15.02 -19.79 -10.96
CA VAL A 34 -15.39 -21.17 -11.35
C VAL A 34 -15.84 -21.96 -10.12
N VAL A 35 -15.11 -21.90 -9.02
CA VAL A 35 -15.45 -22.59 -7.77
C VAL A 35 -16.79 -22.09 -7.22
N ALA A 36 -17.00 -20.77 -7.14
CA ALA A 36 -18.25 -20.19 -6.67
C ALA A 36 -19.43 -20.57 -7.58
N GLY A 37 -19.24 -20.56 -8.91
CA GLY A 37 -20.26 -20.98 -9.87
C GLY A 37 -20.61 -22.46 -9.76
N VAL A 38 -19.62 -23.34 -9.55
CA VAL A 38 -19.87 -24.78 -9.32
C VAL A 38 -20.66 -24.99 -8.03
N ILE A 39 -20.25 -24.37 -6.92
CA ILE A 39 -20.97 -24.50 -5.64
C ILE A 39 -22.39 -23.94 -5.77
N TYR A 40 -22.56 -22.79 -6.44
CA TYR A 40 -23.87 -22.18 -6.67
C TYR A 40 -24.80 -23.09 -7.48
N SER A 41 -24.28 -23.72 -8.53
CA SER A 41 -25.03 -24.68 -9.35
C SER A 41 -25.59 -25.85 -8.52
N GLN A 42 -24.79 -26.37 -7.58
CA GLN A 42 -25.20 -27.47 -6.69
C GLN A 42 -26.21 -27.05 -5.62
N VAL A 43 -26.18 -25.79 -5.20
CA VAL A 43 -26.98 -25.29 -4.08
C VAL A 43 -28.32 -24.70 -4.54
N GLU A 44 -28.37 -24.11 -5.73
CA GLU A 44 -29.56 -23.45 -6.29
C GLU A 44 -30.18 -24.22 -7.48
N ASP A 45 -29.66 -25.42 -7.78
CA ASP A 45 -30.08 -26.27 -8.92
C ASP A 45 -30.17 -25.50 -10.25
N LYS A 46 -29.19 -24.63 -10.50
CA LYS A 46 -29.09 -23.81 -11.72
C LYS A 46 -28.14 -24.44 -12.74
N SER A 47 -28.36 -24.09 -14.02
CA SER A 47 -27.46 -24.51 -15.09
C SER A 47 -26.02 -24.01 -14.82
N ALA A 48 -25.02 -24.74 -15.30
CA ALA A 48 -23.62 -24.36 -15.10
C ALA A 48 -23.31 -22.97 -15.71
N ALA A 49 -23.91 -22.66 -16.86
CA ALA A 49 -23.76 -21.37 -17.52
C ALA A 49 -24.33 -20.23 -16.67
N ASP A 50 -25.56 -20.37 -16.18
CA ASP A 50 -26.21 -19.37 -15.33
C ASP A 50 -25.47 -19.17 -14.01
N SER A 51 -24.91 -20.25 -13.46
CA SER A 51 -24.19 -20.21 -12.18
C SER A 51 -22.83 -19.52 -12.31
N VAL A 52 -22.10 -19.77 -13.40
CA VAL A 52 -20.87 -19.04 -13.71
C VAL A 52 -21.18 -17.57 -14.00
N TRP A 53 -22.25 -17.29 -14.76
CA TRP A 53 -22.69 -15.92 -15.00
C TRP A 53 -23.00 -15.17 -13.71
N TRP A 54 -23.78 -15.79 -12.81
CA TRP A 54 -24.05 -15.24 -11.48
C TRP A 54 -22.76 -14.94 -10.70
N ALA A 55 -21.80 -15.88 -10.71
CA ALA A 55 -20.52 -15.70 -10.04
C ALA A 55 -19.71 -14.54 -10.64
N VAL A 56 -19.68 -14.38 -11.98
CA VAL A 56 -19.03 -13.27 -12.67
C VAL A 56 -19.67 -11.93 -12.31
N VAL A 57 -21.00 -11.82 -12.39
CA VAL A 57 -21.74 -10.59 -12.11
C VAL A 57 -21.62 -10.17 -10.64
N THR A 58 -21.58 -11.15 -9.74
CA THR A 58 -21.41 -10.90 -8.29
C THR A 58 -19.97 -10.56 -7.96
N ALA A 59 -18.99 -11.31 -8.48
CA ALA A 59 -17.57 -11.08 -8.21
C ALA A 59 -17.06 -9.75 -8.79
N SER A 60 -17.60 -9.34 -9.94
CA SER A 60 -17.34 -8.01 -10.53
C SER A 60 -18.03 -6.87 -9.80
N THR A 61 -18.85 -7.15 -8.77
CA THR A 61 -19.65 -6.18 -8.01
C THR A 61 -20.69 -5.42 -8.85
N VAL A 62 -20.98 -5.87 -10.08
CA VAL A 62 -21.99 -5.26 -10.95
C VAL A 62 -23.40 -5.54 -10.44
N GLY A 63 -23.69 -6.80 -10.10
CA GLY A 63 -24.93 -7.18 -9.41
C GLY A 63 -26.23 -6.85 -10.17
N TYR A 64 -26.39 -7.32 -11.41
CA TYR A 64 -27.62 -7.10 -12.20
C TYR A 64 -28.91 -7.56 -11.50
N GLY A 65 -28.82 -8.62 -10.68
CA GLY A 65 -29.95 -9.15 -9.93
C GLY A 65 -30.93 -10.01 -10.74
N ASP A 66 -30.58 -10.32 -11.99
CA ASP A 66 -31.27 -11.26 -12.87
C ASP A 66 -31.27 -12.70 -12.31
N ILE A 67 -30.15 -13.11 -11.73
CA ILE A 67 -30.01 -14.36 -10.98
C ILE A 67 -29.57 -14.02 -9.56
N SER A 68 -30.27 -14.56 -8.57
CA SER A 68 -29.99 -14.31 -7.15
C SER A 68 -30.24 -15.56 -6.30
N PRO A 69 -29.46 -15.77 -5.22
CA PRO A 69 -29.65 -16.92 -4.35
C PRO A 69 -30.97 -16.85 -3.59
N THR A 70 -31.76 -17.92 -3.70
CA THR A 70 -33.04 -18.08 -3.02
C THR A 70 -32.92 -18.93 -1.76
N THR A 71 -31.95 -19.84 -1.74
CA THR A 71 -31.70 -20.75 -0.62
C THR A 71 -30.86 -20.09 0.47
N TRP A 72 -30.96 -20.61 1.70
CA TRP A 72 -30.13 -20.16 2.82
C TRP A 72 -28.63 -20.35 2.54
N GLN A 73 -28.28 -21.52 1.99
CA GLN A 73 -26.92 -21.88 1.64
C GLN A 73 -26.37 -20.98 0.52
N GLY A 74 -27.17 -20.71 -0.51
CA GLY A 74 -26.80 -19.81 -1.61
C GLY A 74 -26.58 -18.37 -1.14
N ARG A 75 -27.42 -17.89 -0.20
CA ARG A 75 -27.23 -16.56 0.41
C ARG A 75 -25.94 -16.48 1.24
N THR A 76 -25.61 -17.55 1.96
CA THR A 76 -24.36 -17.63 2.71
C THR A 76 -23.15 -17.63 1.77
N LEU A 77 -23.21 -18.39 0.67
CA LEU A 77 -22.19 -18.39 -0.38
C LEU A 77 -22.01 -16.99 -0.99
N ALA A 78 -23.12 -16.32 -1.32
CA ALA A 78 -23.09 -14.97 -1.87
C ALA A 78 -22.46 -13.97 -0.91
N ALA A 79 -22.84 -14.01 0.37
CA ALA A 79 -22.25 -13.15 1.40
C ALA A 79 -20.74 -13.36 1.53
N LEU A 80 -20.27 -14.61 1.47
CA LEU A 80 -18.84 -14.93 1.52
C LEU A 80 -18.10 -14.43 0.27
N LEU A 81 -18.66 -14.65 -0.92
CA LEU A 81 -18.09 -14.20 -2.19
C LEU A 81 -17.93 -12.67 -2.20
N ILE A 82 -19.01 -11.95 -1.87
CA ILE A 82 -19.02 -10.48 -1.82
C ILE A 82 -18.00 -9.98 -0.78
N SER A 83 -18.00 -10.56 0.43
CA SER A 83 -17.06 -10.15 1.49
C SER A 83 -15.60 -10.37 1.06
N THR A 84 -15.32 -11.48 0.38
CA THR A 84 -13.98 -11.80 -0.15
C THR A 84 -13.55 -10.80 -1.23
N MET A 85 -14.45 -10.39 -2.13
CA MET A 85 -14.14 -9.39 -3.16
C MET A 85 -13.80 -8.04 -2.55
N VAL A 86 -14.66 -7.54 -1.67
CA VAL A 86 -14.53 -6.20 -1.10
C VAL A 86 -13.35 -6.11 -0.13
N LEU A 87 -13.10 -7.14 0.68
CA LEU A 87 -12.04 -7.09 1.71
C LEU A 87 -10.66 -7.51 1.21
N LEU A 88 -10.58 -8.39 0.20
CA LEU A 88 -9.30 -8.98 -0.23
C LEU A 88 -8.97 -8.63 -1.67
N VAL A 89 -9.80 -9.04 -2.63
CA VAL A 89 -9.38 -9.00 -4.05
C VAL A 89 -9.32 -7.57 -4.59
N ILE A 90 -10.35 -6.75 -4.37
CA ILE A 90 -10.37 -5.38 -4.88
C ILE A 90 -9.22 -4.53 -4.27
N PRO A 91 -8.99 -4.53 -2.94
CA PRO A 91 -7.86 -3.81 -2.35
C PRO A 91 -6.49 -4.28 -2.85
N LEU A 92 -6.28 -5.59 -3.02
CA LEU A 92 -5.00 -6.12 -3.51
C LEU A 92 -4.73 -5.68 -4.95
N ILE A 93 -5.74 -5.75 -5.83
CA ILE A 93 -5.62 -5.28 -7.21
C ILE A 93 -5.36 -3.76 -7.23
N THR A 94 -6.11 -2.99 -6.44
CA THR A 94 -5.95 -1.53 -6.34
C THR A 94 -4.55 -1.15 -5.85
N ALA A 95 -4.07 -1.79 -4.79
CA ALA A 95 -2.74 -1.56 -4.24
C ALA A 95 -1.64 -1.90 -5.26
N HIS A 96 -1.82 -2.98 -6.02
CA HIS A 96 -0.88 -3.34 -7.08
C HIS A 96 -0.82 -2.27 -8.17
N PHE A 97 -1.96 -1.80 -8.69
CA PHE A 97 -1.98 -0.73 -9.68
C PHE A 97 -1.44 0.60 -9.11
N ALA A 98 -1.80 0.95 -7.89
CA ALA A 98 -1.26 2.13 -7.22
C ALA A 98 0.27 2.08 -7.15
N SER A 99 0.86 0.93 -6.82
CA SER A 99 2.32 0.76 -6.79
C SER A 99 3.01 0.92 -8.14
N GLN A 100 2.30 0.71 -9.25
CA GLN A 100 2.85 0.92 -10.60
C GLN A 100 2.70 2.38 -11.07
N LEU A 101 1.70 3.11 -10.56
CA LEU A 101 1.46 4.51 -10.90
C LEU A 101 2.26 5.47 -10.01
N ILE A 102 2.63 5.05 -8.80
CA ILE A 102 3.50 5.82 -7.92
C ILE A 102 4.92 5.76 -8.52
N VAL A 103 5.30 6.83 -9.20
CA VAL A 103 6.71 7.15 -9.47
C VAL A 103 7.30 7.59 -8.14
N ASP A 104 8.34 6.89 -7.69
CA ASP A 104 8.98 7.17 -6.41
C ASP A 104 9.91 8.38 -6.57
N ASP A 105 9.35 9.59 -6.62
CA ASP A 105 10.10 10.85 -6.82
C ASP A 105 11.10 11.12 -5.67
N ASP A 106 10.93 10.46 -4.52
CA ASP A 106 11.80 10.58 -3.33
C ASP A 106 12.80 9.41 -3.18
N ALA A 107 12.77 8.42 -4.07
CA ALA A 107 13.78 7.36 -4.10
C ALA A 107 15.05 7.89 -4.76
N PHE A 108 15.82 8.73 -4.05
CA PHE A 108 17.15 9.16 -4.49
C PHE A 108 17.94 7.93 -4.93
N GLU A 109 18.13 7.77 -6.24
CA GLU A 109 18.93 6.67 -6.75
C GLU A 109 20.35 6.81 -6.22
N HIS A 110 21.03 5.68 -6.01
CA HIS A 110 22.41 5.71 -5.52
C HIS A 110 23.31 6.60 -6.37
N GLU A 111 22.99 6.77 -7.65
CA GLU A 111 23.70 7.64 -8.58
C GLU A 111 23.57 9.13 -8.21
N GLU A 112 22.35 9.64 -7.94
CA GLU A 112 22.13 11.02 -7.49
C GLU A 112 22.78 11.28 -6.11
N GLN A 113 22.75 10.29 -5.22
CA GLN A 113 23.41 10.40 -3.92
C GLN A 113 24.93 10.49 -4.06
N GLU A 114 25.53 9.72 -4.97
CA GLU A 114 26.97 9.77 -5.22
C GLU A 114 27.38 11.06 -5.95
N GLU A 115 26.55 11.56 -6.87
CA GLU A 115 26.75 12.86 -7.54
C GLU A 115 26.72 14.00 -6.51
N LEU A 116 25.70 14.05 -5.65
CA LEU A 116 25.59 15.07 -4.62
C LEU A 116 26.76 15.02 -3.61
N LYS A 117 27.22 13.81 -3.24
CA LYS A 117 28.42 13.65 -2.39
C LYS A 117 29.68 14.11 -3.12
N ALA A 118 29.81 13.83 -4.43
CA ALA A 118 30.94 14.26 -5.23
C ALA A 118 31.00 15.79 -5.30
N ASP A 119 29.87 16.45 -5.54
CA ASP A 119 29.76 17.90 -5.56
C ASP A 119 30.10 18.52 -4.20
N LEU A 120 29.61 17.96 -3.10
CA LEU A 120 29.96 18.42 -1.75
C LEU A 120 31.46 18.28 -1.46
N ARG A 121 32.09 17.19 -1.88
CA ARG A 121 33.54 17.01 -1.76
C ARG A 121 34.28 18.07 -2.58
N GLN A 122 33.81 18.38 -3.79
CA GLN A 122 34.42 19.40 -4.65
C GLN A 122 34.28 20.81 -4.05
N VAL A 123 33.08 21.19 -3.60
CA VAL A 123 32.83 22.47 -2.94
C VAL A 123 33.72 22.62 -1.70
N ARG A 124 33.84 21.55 -0.89
CA ARG A 124 34.73 21.56 0.28
C ARG A 124 36.19 21.78 -0.10
N ALA A 125 36.69 21.10 -1.14
CA ALA A 125 38.07 21.28 -1.60
C ALA A 125 38.35 22.73 -2.06
N LEU A 126 37.41 23.35 -2.77
CA LEU A 126 37.51 24.76 -3.17
C LEU A 126 37.50 25.71 -1.96
N LEU A 127 36.67 25.43 -0.94
CA LEU A 127 36.65 26.21 0.28
C LEU A 127 37.95 26.08 1.08
N GLU A 128 38.52 24.87 1.16
CA GLU A 128 39.82 24.63 1.80
C GLU A 128 40.94 25.41 1.08
N GLU A 129 40.92 25.47 -0.25
CA GLU A 129 41.86 26.27 -1.04
C GLU A 129 41.72 27.77 -0.75
N ILE A 130 40.49 28.31 -0.76
CA ILE A 130 40.24 29.72 -0.48
C ILE A 130 40.63 30.08 0.96
N ALA A 131 40.29 29.22 1.93
CA ALA A 131 40.62 29.43 3.33
C ALA A 131 42.14 29.43 3.56
N ALA A 132 42.88 28.53 2.91
CA ALA A 132 44.34 28.51 2.94
C ALA A 132 44.94 29.81 2.39
N ARG A 133 44.40 30.34 1.28
CA ARG A 133 44.83 31.63 0.71
C ARG A 133 44.56 32.81 1.66
N GLN A 134 43.53 32.73 2.49
CA GLN A 134 43.16 33.77 3.45
C GLN A 134 43.73 33.55 4.86
N GLY A 135 44.48 32.47 5.10
CA GLY A 135 45.01 32.13 6.43
C GLY A 135 43.94 31.73 7.45
N ILE A 136 42.76 31.30 6.98
CA ILE A 136 41.63 30.90 7.80
C ILE A 136 41.64 29.37 7.95
N VAL A 137 41.43 28.87 9.17
CA VAL A 137 41.28 27.43 9.44
C VAL A 137 39.80 27.07 9.43
N LEU A 138 39.40 26.15 8.53
CA LEU A 138 38.05 25.58 8.55
C LEU A 138 37.90 24.66 9.78
N SER A 139 36.86 24.89 10.57
CA SER A 139 36.45 23.97 11.63
C SER A 139 35.97 22.66 11.01
N GLU A 140 36.32 21.52 11.61
CA GLU A 140 35.77 20.22 11.20
C GLU A 140 34.24 20.26 11.24
N LEU A 141 33.62 19.63 10.23
CA LEU A 141 32.17 19.46 10.23
C LEU A 141 31.79 18.67 11.48
N PRO A 142 30.78 19.09 12.26
CA PRO A 142 30.27 18.27 13.35
C PRO A 142 29.87 16.91 12.78
N GLU A 143 30.25 15.84 13.48
CA GLU A 143 29.86 14.48 13.12
C GLU A 143 28.34 14.45 12.95
N VAL A 144 27.88 13.99 11.79
CA VAL A 144 26.45 13.98 11.45
C VAL A 144 25.77 12.98 12.37
N SER A 145 25.36 13.45 13.55
CA SER A 145 24.54 12.66 14.46
C SER A 145 23.22 12.36 13.75
N ASN A 146 22.91 11.07 13.70
CA ASN A 146 21.84 10.46 12.92
C ASN A 146 20.58 11.33 12.93
N VAL A 147 20.36 12.13 11.89
CA VAL A 147 19.12 12.89 11.74
C VAL A 147 18.07 11.88 11.32
N SER A 148 17.32 11.38 12.30
CA SER A 148 16.10 10.62 12.06
C SER A 148 15.20 11.41 11.12
N ALA A 149 14.80 10.78 10.01
CA ALA A 149 14.00 11.36 8.94
C ALA A 149 12.86 12.26 9.47
N PRO A 150 12.55 13.39 8.80
CA PRO A 150 11.51 14.29 9.24
C PRO A 150 10.13 13.64 9.05
N GLY A 151 9.64 12.95 10.09
CA GLY A 151 8.39 12.20 10.05
C GLY A 151 7.62 12.10 11.36
N SER A 152 7.99 12.86 12.41
CA SER A 152 7.21 12.88 13.65
C SER A 152 7.40 14.16 14.46
N VAL A 153 6.95 15.30 13.93
CA VAL A 153 6.64 16.44 14.81
C VAL A 153 5.25 16.20 15.40
N ALA A 154 5.22 15.48 16.52
CA ALA A 154 4.06 15.51 17.41
C ALA A 154 3.99 16.91 18.04
N LEU A 155 3.04 17.73 17.61
CA LEU A 155 2.77 19.03 18.23
C LEU A 155 2.27 18.80 19.67
N PRO A 156 3.00 19.24 20.71
CA PRO A 156 2.53 19.11 22.08
C PRO A 156 1.53 20.22 22.38
N GLY A 157 0.35 19.80 22.83
CA GLY A 157 -0.71 20.70 23.28
C GLY A 157 -0.37 21.46 24.56
N GLY A 158 -1.02 22.63 24.69
CA GLY A 158 -1.12 23.45 25.90
C GLY A 158 -0.77 24.91 25.61
N ARG A 159 -1.58 25.93 25.90
CA ARG A 159 -2.74 26.08 26.78
C ARG A 159 -3.57 27.30 26.35
N SER A 160 -4.83 27.24 26.78
CA SER A 160 -5.80 28.33 26.93
C SER A 160 -5.26 29.72 27.31
N GLY A 161 -5.86 30.77 26.74
CA GLY A 161 -6.11 32.00 27.50
C GLY A 161 -6.12 33.32 26.74
N ARG A 162 -7.33 33.90 26.60
CA ARG A 162 -7.67 35.33 26.77
C ARG A 162 -7.78 36.23 25.52
N SER A 163 -9.03 36.39 25.08
CA SER A 163 -9.80 37.66 25.00
C SER A 163 -9.10 38.95 24.53
N GLY A 164 -9.60 39.53 23.43
CA GLY A 164 -9.31 40.93 23.06
C GLY A 164 -10.05 41.44 21.82
N ARG A 165 -11.28 41.94 22.00
CA ARG A 165 -12.06 42.75 21.03
C ARG A 165 -11.26 43.92 20.41
N ARG A 166 -11.46 44.20 19.11
CA ARG A 166 -11.84 45.51 18.49
C ARG A 166 -11.75 45.41 16.95
N ARG A 167 -12.88 45.47 16.21
CA ARG A 167 -13.45 46.66 15.51
C ARG A 167 -12.42 47.48 14.69
N ARG A 168 -12.52 47.49 13.35
CA ARG A 168 -13.20 48.49 12.48
C ARG A 168 -12.66 48.46 11.02
N ARG A 169 -13.59 48.59 10.05
CA ARG A 169 -13.58 49.40 8.79
C ARG A 169 -12.31 49.34 7.91
N ARG A 170 -12.41 49.11 6.60
CA ARG A 170 -13.29 49.75 5.60
C ARG A 170 -13.63 48.77 4.48
#